data_AF-A0A970XKE9-F1
#
_entry.id   AF-A0A970XKE9-F1
#
_cell.length_a   1.000
_cell.length_b   1.000
_cell.length_c   1.000
_cell.angle_alpha   90.00
_cell.angle_beta   90.00
_cell.angle_gamma   90.00
#
_symmetry.space_group_name_H-M   'P 1'
#
loop_
_entity.id
_entity.type
_entity.pdbx_description
1 polymer ?
#
loop_
_entity_poly.entity_id
_entity_poly.type
_entity_poly.pdbx_seq_one_letter_code
_entity_poly.pdbx_strand_id
1 'polypeptide(L)'
;MKVLGLDPGYGTLGYGVIEGPIDKCKLLAYGAIITPKTERFPERLRFIGQKIIELYRDFGPDEIALEELFFQKNAKTAIMVAEARGVILYECESFGIPLFEYTPLQIKQSLTGYGRADKKQIQEMVKLLLKMDKIPKP
;
A
#
# COMPACT_ATOMS: atom_id res chain seq x y z
N MET A 1 17.73 -0.12 -4.74
CA MET A 1 16.47 0.60 -4.56
C MET A 1 15.40 -0.40 -4.17
N LYS A 2 14.93 -0.28 -2.95
CA LYS A 2 13.87 -1.06 -2.34
C LYS A 2 12.71 -0.14 -2.03
N VAL A 3 11.52 -0.50 -2.49
CA VAL A 3 10.32 0.33 -2.38
C VAL A 3 9.28 -0.41 -1.56
N LEU A 4 8.72 0.28 -0.55
CA LEU A 4 7.55 -0.18 0.19
C LEU A 4 6.30 0.51 -0.36
N GLY A 5 5.42 -0.28 -1.00
CA GLY A 5 4.10 0.17 -1.43
C GLY A 5 3.03 -0.10 -0.37
N LEU A 6 2.15 0.86 -0.13
CA LEU A 6 1.06 0.80 0.85
C LEU A 6 -0.29 1.15 0.20
N ASP A 7 -1.30 0.31 0.44
CA ASP A 7 -2.71 0.52 0.05
C ASP A 7 -3.54 0.81 1.32
N PRO A 8 -3.82 2.10 1.62
CA PRO A 8 -4.31 2.54 2.92
C PRO A 8 -5.76 2.12 3.20
N GLY A 9 -5.95 1.48 4.36
CA GLY A 9 -7.28 1.20 4.91
C GLY A 9 -7.25 0.99 6.42
N TYR A 10 -8.36 1.31 7.09
CA TYR A 10 -8.45 1.16 8.56
C TYR A 10 -8.75 -0.28 9.00
N GLY A 11 -9.30 -1.11 8.12
CA GLY A 11 -9.60 -2.53 8.36
C GLY A 11 -8.56 -3.49 7.80
N THR A 12 -8.11 -3.17 6.60
CA THR A 12 -7.12 -3.91 5.84
C THR A 12 -6.19 -2.86 5.25
N LEU A 13 -4.90 -2.94 5.56
CA LEU A 13 -3.84 -2.15 4.93
C LEU A 13 -2.99 -3.11 4.10
N GLY A 14 -3.08 -2.99 2.78
CA GLY A 14 -2.27 -3.79 1.86
C GLY A 14 -0.83 -3.28 1.83
N TYR A 15 0.14 -4.18 1.70
CA TYR A 15 1.52 -3.79 1.48
C TYR A 15 2.23 -4.69 0.47
N GLY A 16 3.25 -4.13 -0.19
CA GLY A 16 4.17 -4.85 -1.06
C GLY A 16 5.57 -4.25 -0.96
N VAL A 17 6.58 -5.10 -1.00
CA VAL A 17 7.99 -4.72 -0.96
C VAL A 17 8.67 -5.27 -2.19
N ILE A 18 9.28 -4.38 -2.97
CA ILE A 18 9.98 -4.73 -4.19
C ILE A 18 11.41 -4.19 -4.18
N GLU A 19 12.32 -4.83 -4.89
CA GLU A 19 13.72 -4.44 -4.98
C GLU A 19 14.24 -4.54 -6.42
N GLY A 20 15.03 -3.54 -6.82
CA GLY A 20 15.71 -3.51 -8.11
C GLY A 20 15.15 -2.48 -9.09
N PRO A 21 15.76 -2.38 -10.28
CA PRO A 21 15.31 -1.46 -11.32
C PRO A 21 13.99 -1.94 -11.94
N ILE A 22 13.30 -1.04 -12.65
CA ILE A 22 11.98 -1.28 -13.26
C ILE A 22 11.97 -2.57 -14.13
N ASP A 23 13.05 -2.84 -14.86
CA ASP A 23 13.16 -3.97 -15.79
C ASP A 23 13.55 -5.30 -15.12
N LYS A 24 14.05 -5.28 -13.88
CA LYS A 24 14.50 -6.47 -13.13
C LYS A 24 14.01 -6.48 -11.69
N CYS A 25 12.83 -5.93 -11.49
CA CYS A 25 12.23 -5.80 -10.17
C CYS A 25 11.92 -7.18 -9.57
N LYS A 26 12.28 -7.37 -8.30
CA LYS A 26 12.06 -8.59 -7.53
C LYS A 26 11.08 -8.31 -6.41
N LEU A 27 10.08 -9.17 -6.28
CA LEU A 27 9.18 -9.17 -5.12
C LEU A 27 9.90 -9.74 -3.90
N LEU A 28 9.99 -8.96 -2.83
CA LEU A 28 10.55 -9.39 -1.55
C LEU A 28 9.47 -9.90 -0.60
N ALA A 29 8.37 -9.16 -0.48
CA ALA A 29 7.24 -9.51 0.37
C ALA A 29 5.96 -8.82 -0.10
N TYR A 30 4.82 -9.39 0.25
CA TYR A 30 3.53 -8.72 0.14
C TYR A 30 2.58 -9.33 1.16
N GLY A 31 1.53 -8.59 1.51
CA GLY A 31 0.53 -9.07 2.45
C GLY A 31 -0.49 -8.01 2.79
N ALA A 32 -1.24 -8.28 3.84
CA ALA A 32 -2.22 -7.36 4.38
C ALA A 32 -2.15 -7.33 5.90
N ILE A 33 -2.09 -6.12 6.46
CA ILE A 33 -2.26 -5.89 7.89
C ILE A 33 -3.76 -5.83 8.16
N ILE A 34 -4.28 -6.81 8.89
CA ILE A 34 -5.70 -6.91 9.26
C ILE A 34 -5.88 -6.38 10.68
N THR A 35 -6.60 -5.27 10.84
CA THR A 35 -6.85 -4.72 12.17
C THR A 35 -7.99 -5.48 12.87
N PRO A 36 -7.90 -5.76 14.18
CA PRO A 36 -8.94 -6.47 14.90
C PRO A 36 -10.25 -5.68 14.94
N LYS A 37 -11.34 -6.25 14.41
CA LYS A 37 -12.66 -5.58 14.37
C LYS A 37 -13.29 -5.36 15.75
N THR A 38 -12.84 -6.10 16.75
CA THR A 38 -13.33 -6.04 18.13
C THR A 38 -12.70 -4.92 18.94
N GLU A 39 -11.61 -4.32 18.46
CA GLU A 39 -10.90 -3.24 19.14
C GLU A 39 -11.53 -1.87 18.86
N ARG A 40 -11.31 -0.92 19.77
CA ARG A 40 -11.75 0.46 19.57
C ARG A 40 -10.95 1.09 18.44
N PHE A 41 -11.56 2.07 17.76
CA PHE A 41 -10.93 2.69 16.60
C PHE A 41 -9.53 3.27 16.85
N PRO A 42 -9.26 4.00 17.96
CA PRO A 42 -7.90 4.47 18.26
C PRO A 42 -6.87 3.35 18.51
N GLU A 43 -7.30 2.20 19.01
CA GLU A 43 -6.40 1.05 19.22
C GLU A 43 -5.97 0.46 17.87
N ARG A 44 -6.91 0.41 16.92
CA ARG A 44 -6.65 -0.01 15.54
C ARG A 44 -5.71 0.96 14.82
N LEU A 45 -5.87 2.28 15.04
CA LEU A 45 -4.94 3.29 14.53
C LEU A 45 -3.52 3.09 15.05
N ARG A 46 -3.37 2.89 16.37
CA ARG A 46 -2.08 2.58 16.98
C ARG A 46 -1.47 1.28 16.42
N PHE A 47 -2.29 0.25 16.22
CA PHE A 47 -1.84 -1.02 15.63
C PHE A 47 -1.32 -0.82 14.21
N ILE A 48 -2.00 -0.03 13.38
CA ILE A 48 -1.53 0.33 12.03
C ILE A 48 -0.14 0.98 12.10
N GLY A 49 0.05 1.99 12.96
CA GLY A 49 1.34 2.67 13.10
C GLY A 49 2.46 1.71 13.53
N GLN A 50 2.19 0.86 14.52
CA GLN A 50 3.15 -0.17 14.95
C GLN A 50 3.55 -1.11 13.81
N LYS A 51 2.60 -1.56 13.00
CA LYS A 51 2.89 -2.45 11.86
C LYS A 51 3.66 -1.77 10.74
N ILE A 52 3.50 -0.46 10.54
CA ILE A 52 4.31 0.29 9.58
C ILE A 52 5.76 0.40 10.05
N ILE A 53 5.96 0.67 11.35
CA ILE A 53 7.30 0.68 11.94
C ILE A 53 7.96 -0.70 11.82
N GLU A 54 7.23 -1.79 12.05
CA GLU A 54 7.72 -3.15 11.84
C GLU A 54 8.13 -3.38 10.37
N LEU A 55 7.28 -3.05 9.41
CA LEU A 55 7.61 -3.16 7.98
C LEU A 55 8.86 -2.36 7.60
N TYR A 56 8.99 -1.14 8.11
CA TYR A 56 10.18 -0.32 7.88
C TYR A 56 11.44 -0.98 8.44
N ARG A 57 11.39 -1.52 9.67
CA ARG A 57 12.54 -2.19 10.30
C ARG A 57 12.93 -3.50 9.61
N ASP A 58 11.94 -4.30 9.22
CA ASP A 58 12.17 -5.61 8.63
C ASP A 58 12.77 -5.52 7.22
N PHE A 59 12.34 -4.51 6.46
CA PHE A 59 12.74 -4.38 5.05
C PHE A 59 13.77 -3.28 4.80
N GLY A 60 13.82 -2.21 5.60
CA GLY A 60 14.69 -1.05 5.34
C GLY A 60 14.52 -0.49 3.91
N PRO A 61 13.32 -0.02 3.54
CA PRO A 61 13.08 0.54 2.21
C PRO A 61 13.87 1.84 2.00
N ASP A 62 14.25 2.09 0.75
CA ASP A 62 14.85 3.35 0.33
C ASP A 62 13.77 4.43 0.09
N GLU A 63 12.56 4.01 -0.30
CA GLU A 63 11.43 4.90 -0.62
C GLU A 63 10.08 4.24 -0.28
N ILE A 64 9.05 5.05 -0.04
CA ILE A 64 7.69 4.62 0.23
C ILE A 64 6.74 5.16 -0.85
N ALA A 65 5.85 4.30 -1.36
CA ALA A 65 4.80 4.64 -2.29
C ALA A 65 3.42 4.43 -1.63
N LEU A 66 2.55 5.44 -1.66
CA LEU A 66 1.20 5.39 -1.10
C LEU A 66 0.15 5.68 -2.17
N GLU A 67 -0.94 4.92 -2.17
CA GLU A 67 -2.11 5.25 -3.00
C GLU A 67 -2.89 6.45 -2.42
N GLU A 68 -3.18 7.43 -3.26
CA GLU A 68 -4.06 8.54 -2.90
C GLU A 68 -5.51 8.07 -2.78
N LEU A 69 -6.19 8.52 -1.72
CA LEU A 69 -7.61 8.21 -1.53
C LEU A 69 -8.46 9.02 -2.50
N PHE A 70 -9.23 8.33 -3.34
CA PHE A 70 -10.30 8.94 -4.12
C PHE A 70 -11.66 8.77 -3.42
N PHE A 71 -12.39 9.88 -3.32
CA PHE A 71 -13.60 10.07 -2.50
C PHE A 71 -14.60 8.89 -2.49
N GLN A 72 -14.99 8.46 -1.29
CA GLN A 72 -16.09 7.51 -1.07
C GLN A 72 -17.45 8.21 -0.97
N LYS A 73 -18.51 7.56 -1.45
CA LYS A 73 -19.90 8.03 -1.31
C LYS A 73 -20.40 8.10 0.15
N ASN A 74 -19.71 7.44 1.09
CA ASN A 74 -20.11 7.37 2.49
C ASN A 74 -19.14 8.16 3.38
N ALA A 75 -19.61 9.29 3.91
CA ALA A 75 -18.82 10.20 4.74
C ALA A 75 -18.25 9.54 6.00
N LYS A 76 -18.99 8.64 6.67
CA LYS A 76 -18.52 7.98 7.91
C LYS A 76 -17.33 7.07 7.64
N THR A 77 -17.39 6.29 6.57
CA THR A 77 -16.27 5.41 6.18
C THR A 77 -15.10 6.25 5.69
N ALA A 78 -15.36 7.32 4.93
CA ALA A 78 -14.32 8.22 4.45
C ALA A 78 -13.50 8.84 5.61
N ILE A 79 -14.16 9.29 6.68
CA ILE A 79 -13.48 9.84 7.86
C ILE A 79 -12.57 8.81 8.52
N MET A 80 -13.06 7.59 8.78
CA MET A 80 -12.22 6.53 9.37
C MET A 80 -11.02 6.15 8.50
N VAL A 81 -11.20 6.10 7.17
CA VAL A 81 -10.10 5.83 6.25
C VAL A 81 -9.10 6.99 6.25
N ALA A 82 -9.58 8.24 6.30
CA ALA A 82 -8.73 9.44 6.37
C ALA A 82 -7.91 9.49 7.66
N GLU A 83 -8.51 9.17 8.81
CA GLU A 83 -7.80 9.08 10.10
C GLU A 83 -6.70 8.01 10.06
N ALA A 84 -7.00 6.82 9.51
CA ALA A 84 -6.00 5.78 9.30
C ALA A 84 -4.88 6.25 8.38
N ARG A 85 -5.20 6.87 7.24
CA ARG A 85 -4.20 7.44 6.33
C ARG A 85 -3.35 8.51 7.01
N GLY A 86 -3.91 9.33 7.89
CA GLY A 86 -3.16 10.32 8.66
C GLY A 86 -2.06 9.68 9.51
N VAL A 87 -2.37 8.56 10.18
CA VAL A 87 -1.36 7.78 10.92
C VAL A 87 -0.33 7.18 9.98
N ILE A 88 -0.76 6.60 8.86
CA ILE A 88 0.15 6.01 7.87
C ILE A 88 1.14 7.04 7.36
N LEU A 89 0.66 8.20 6.92
CA LEU A 89 1.50 9.30 6.42
C LEU A 89 2.48 9.78 7.49
N TYR A 90 2.02 9.98 8.72
CA TYR A 90 2.85 10.43 9.81
C TYR A 90 4.02 9.47 10.08
N GLU A 91 3.74 8.17 10.18
CA GLU A 91 4.78 7.17 10.42
C GLU A 91 5.75 7.09 9.25
N CYS A 92 5.25 7.06 8.00
CA CYS A 92 6.09 7.02 6.80
C CYS A 92 7.04 8.23 6.72
N GLU A 93 6.53 9.44 6.94
CA GLU A 93 7.33 10.67 6.91
C GLU A 93 8.36 10.71 8.06
N SER A 94 8.02 10.15 9.22
CA SER A 94 8.90 10.11 10.39
C SER A 94 10.21 9.34 10.16
N PHE A 95 10.26 8.47 9.14
CA PHE A 95 11.45 7.70 8.77
C PHE A 95 12.50 8.53 8.02
N GLY A 96 12.16 9.71 7.52
CA GLY A 96 13.09 10.60 6.81
C GLY A 96 13.55 10.06 5.46
N ILE A 97 12.76 9.23 4.79
CA ILE A 97 12.99 8.71 3.44
C ILE A 97 11.94 9.27 2.47
N PRO A 98 12.21 9.30 1.15
CA PRO A 98 11.25 9.78 0.18
C PRO A 98 9.91 9.05 0.24
N LEU A 99 8.83 9.83 0.33
CA LEU A 99 7.43 9.38 0.29
C LEU A 99 6.76 9.95 -0.96
N PHE A 100 6.20 9.07 -1.78
CA PHE A 100 5.49 9.44 -3.00
C PHE A 100 4.04 8.99 -2.95
N GLU A 101 3.16 9.85 -3.44
CA GLU A 101 1.72 9.59 -3.53
C GLU A 101 1.29 9.43 -4.98
N TYR A 102 0.43 8.45 -5.25
CA TYR A 102 -0.05 8.15 -6.59
C TYR A 102 -1.55 7.98 -6.62
N THR A 103 -2.20 8.66 -7.58
CA THR A 103 -3.61 8.45 -7.85
C THR A 103 -3.87 7.02 -8.38
N PRO A 104 -5.08 6.47 -8.17
CA PRO A 104 -5.47 5.20 -8.77
C PRO A 104 -5.32 5.20 -10.31
N LEU A 105 -5.47 6.37 -10.94
CA LEU A 105 -5.28 6.53 -12.38
C LEU A 105 -3.81 6.37 -12.78
N GLN A 106 -2.89 7.00 -12.06
CA GLN A 106 -1.44 6.87 -12.30
C GLN A 106 -0.98 5.42 -12.12
N ILE A 107 -1.46 4.74 -11.06
CA ILE A 107 -1.16 3.32 -10.81
C ILE A 107 -1.65 2.44 -11.98
N LYS A 108 -2.86 2.67 -12.46
CA LYS A 108 -3.39 1.92 -13.63
C LYS A 108 -2.59 2.19 -14.90
N GLN A 109 -2.30 3.46 -15.18
CA GLN A 109 -1.55 3.85 -16.37
C GLN A 109 -0.14 3.27 -16.38
N SER A 110 0.55 3.24 -15.24
CA SER A 110 1.92 2.72 -15.16
C SER A 110 2.00 1.21 -15.38
N LEU A 111 0.99 0.46 -14.93
CA LEU A 111 0.97 -0.99 -15.08
C LEU A 111 0.48 -1.44 -16.45
N THR A 112 -0.62 -0.88 -16.96
CA THR A 112 -1.28 -1.42 -18.16
C THR A 112 -1.15 -0.55 -19.41
N GLY A 113 -0.51 0.62 -19.32
CA GLY A 113 -0.41 1.58 -20.42
C GLY A 113 -1.69 2.37 -20.70
N TYR A 114 -2.81 2.07 -20.03
CA TYR A 114 -4.10 2.75 -20.18
C TYR A 114 -4.84 2.83 -18.84
N GLY A 115 -5.29 4.03 -18.45
CA GLY A 115 -5.82 4.29 -17.10
C GLY A 115 -7.19 3.67 -16.75
N ARG A 116 -7.80 2.91 -17.67
CA ARG A 116 -9.13 2.27 -17.48
C ARG A 116 -9.05 0.76 -17.27
N ALA A 117 -7.87 0.20 -17.00
CA ALA A 117 -7.74 -1.22 -16.74
C ALA A 117 -8.61 -1.69 -15.58
N ASP A 118 -9.20 -2.88 -15.76
CA ASP A 118 -9.99 -3.54 -14.73
C ASP A 118 -9.07 -4.18 -13.66
N LYS A 119 -9.67 -4.58 -12.53
CA LYS A 119 -8.93 -5.13 -11.39
C LYS A 119 -8.18 -6.42 -11.74
N LYS A 120 -8.72 -7.23 -12.66
CA LYS A 120 -8.13 -8.50 -13.06
C LYS A 120 -6.90 -8.25 -13.94
N GLN A 121 -6.96 -7.29 -14.85
CA GLN A 121 -5.84 -6.87 -15.70
C GLN A 121 -4.67 -6.36 -14.85
N ILE A 122 -4.95 -5.55 -13.82
CA ILE A 122 -3.91 -5.10 -12.87
C ILE A 122 -3.24 -6.30 -12.19
N GLN A 123 -4.04 -7.25 -11.68
CA GLN A 123 -3.55 -8.44 -11.00
C GLN A 123 -2.69 -9.35 -11.90
N GLU A 124 -3.10 -9.53 -13.15
CA GLU A 124 -2.33 -10.28 -14.15
C GLU A 124 -1.00 -9.58 -14.48
N MET A 125 -1.01 -8.25 -14.58
CA MET A 125 0.19 -7.49 -14.88
C MET A 125 1.19 -7.50 -13.71
N VAL A 126 0.70 -7.34 -12.48
CA VAL A 126 1.54 -7.47 -11.27
C VAL A 126 2.19 -8.86 -11.21
N LYS A 127 1.42 -9.93 -11.49
CA LYS A 127 1.94 -11.30 -11.55
C LYS A 127 3.07 -11.41 -12.59
N LEU A 128 2.87 -10.88 -13.78
CA LEU A 128 3.83 -10.94 -14.89
C LEU A 128 5.11 -10.15 -14.59
N LEU A 129 4.99 -8.90 -14.13
CA LEU A 129 6.13 -8.03 -13.81
C LEU A 129 6.98 -8.61 -12.67
N LEU A 130 6.32 -9.15 -11.64
CA LEU A 130 6.98 -9.68 -10.45
C LEU A 130 7.26 -11.19 -10.53
N LYS A 131 7.00 -11.82 -11.68
CA LYS A 131 7.21 -13.25 -11.95
C LYS A 131 6.60 -14.16 -10.87
N MET A 132 5.38 -13.85 -10.42
CA MET A 132 4.68 -14.61 -9.39
C MET A 132 4.02 -15.85 -9.99
N ASP A 133 3.99 -16.97 -9.25
CA ASP A 133 3.33 -18.20 -9.72
C ASP A 133 1.81 -18.08 -9.80
N LYS A 134 1.22 -17.29 -8.90
CA LYS A 134 -0.23 -17.10 -8.74
C LYS A 134 -0.59 -15.63 -8.71
N ILE A 135 -1.84 -15.35 -9.10
CA ILE A 135 -2.42 -14.00 -8.96
C ILE A 135 -2.49 -13.66 -7.46
N PRO A 136 -1.96 -12.50 -7.02
CA PRO A 136 -2.06 -12.06 -5.63
C PRO A 136 -3.53 -11.87 -5.25
N LYS A 137 -3.90 -12.42 -4.09
CA LYS A 137 -5.20 -12.22 -3.45
C LYS A 137 -4.99 -11.55 -2.09
N PRO A 138 -5.83 -10.58 -1.69
CA PRO A 138 -5.94 -10.17 -0.29
C PRO A 138 -6.51 -11.32 0.56
#